data_AF-A0A6C0JMR4-F1
#
_entry.id   AF-A0A6C0JMR4-F1
#
_cell.length_a   1.000
_cell.length_b   1.000
_cell.length_c   1.000
_cell.angle_alpha   90.00
_cell.angle_beta   90.00
_cell.angle_gamma   90.00
#
_symmetry.space_group_name_H-M   'P 1'
#
loop_
_entity.id
_entity.type
_entity.pdbx_description
1 polymer ?
#
loop_
_entity_poly.entity_id
_entity_poly.type
_entity_poly.pdbx_seq_one_letter_code
_entity_poly.pdbx_strand_id
1 'polypeptide(L)'
;MSGLLFLSSDDFTVTKGSKGNILCHGIPGFSLILFYSTQCKYCQTLIPIVKQLPGTIGGCQFGMINVSSNKKCVKMSKDTIAPISYVPYIVLYIQGKPFMRYNGPHDGAEIRRFVIEVANKVQSKQQFAPENVKDDNKGIPEYCTGHPLCGKDDKVCYLEFDDAYGK
;
A
#
# COMPACT_ATOMS: atom_id res chain seq x y z
N MET A 1 0.03 -15.70 21.48
CA MET A 1 1.11 -15.90 20.48
C MET A 1 1.51 -14.54 19.96
N SER A 2 2.73 -14.09 20.25
CA SER A 2 3.19 -12.74 19.95
C SER A 2 3.23 -12.50 18.44
N GLY A 3 2.34 -11.65 17.91
CA GLY A 3 2.19 -11.37 16.48
C GLY A 3 3.26 -10.44 15.87
N LEU A 4 4.48 -10.47 16.44
CA LEU A 4 5.62 -9.66 15.99
C LEU A 4 6.68 -10.56 15.36
N LEU A 5 7.00 -10.29 14.09
CA LEU A 5 8.01 -10.99 13.32
C LEU A 5 9.29 -10.16 13.25
N PHE A 6 10.43 -10.79 13.51
CA PHE A 6 11.74 -10.19 13.26
C PHE A 6 12.23 -10.67 11.90
N LEU A 7 12.37 -9.75 10.96
CA LEU A 7 12.74 -10.04 9.58
C LEU A 7 14.22 -9.77 9.33
N SER A 8 14.78 -10.55 8.41
CA SER A 8 16.13 -10.47 7.90
C SER A 8 16.13 -10.01 6.44
N SER A 9 17.30 -9.77 5.87
CA SER A 9 17.40 -9.43 4.44
C SER A 9 16.92 -10.54 3.51
N ASP A 10 16.97 -11.80 3.94
CA ASP A 10 16.69 -12.95 3.09
C ASP A 10 15.19 -13.25 3.00
N ASP A 11 14.38 -12.66 3.90
CA ASP A 11 12.92 -12.71 3.84
C ASP A 11 12.33 -11.80 2.74
N PHE A 12 13.16 -10.91 2.18
CA PHE A 12 12.77 -9.98 1.13
C PHE A 12 13.30 -10.40 -0.24
N THR A 13 12.44 -10.27 -1.25
CA THR A 13 12.78 -10.53 -2.65
C THR A 13 12.31 -9.37 -3.52
N VAL A 14 13.01 -9.10 -4.61
CA VAL A 14 12.60 -8.08 -5.57
C VAL A 14 11.80 -8.74 -6.69
N THR A 15 10.57 -8.29 -6.91
CA THR A 15 9.70 -8.78 -7.98
C THR A 15 9.30 -7.63 -8.90
N LYS A 16 9.01 -7.92 -10.17
CA LYS A 16 8.47 -6.91 -11.10
C LYS A 16 7.02 -6.58 -10.73
N GLY A 17 6.75 -5.33 -10.40
CA GLY A 17 5.40 -4.78 -10.22
C GLY A 17 4.93 -4.03 -11.48
N SER A 18 3.69 -3.52 -11.44
CA SER A 18 3.07 -2.82 -12.57
C SER A 18 3.76 -1.50 -12.94
N LYS A 19 4.40 -0.82 -11.97
CA LYS A 19 5.10 0.46 -12.16
C LYS A 19 6.63 0.35 -12.08
N GLY A 20 7.17 -0.87 -11.95
CA GLY A 20 8.58 -1.13 -11.72
C GLY A 20 8.81 -2.18 -10.65
N ASN A 21 10.07 -2.43 -10.32
CA ASN A 21 10.43 -3.42 -9.30
C ASN A 21 9.89 -3.03 -7.92
N ILE A 22 9.46 -4.01 -7.15
CA ILE A 22 8.93 -3.87 -5.80
C ILE A 22 9.66 -4.83 -4.85
N LEU A 23 9.92 -4.38 -3.64
CA LEU A 23 10.48 -5.22 -2.58
C LEU A 23 9.32 -5.95 -1.89
N CYS A 24 9.26 -7.27 -2.04
CA CYS A 24 8.21 -8.14 -1.52
C CYS A 24 8.74 -9.07 -0.41
N HIS A 25 7.84 -9.69 0.34
CA HIS A 25 8.16 -10.75 1.32
C HIS A 25 7.05 -11.81 1.39
N GLY A 26 7.30 -12.92 2.08
CA GLY A 26 6.39 -14.09 2.11
C GLY A 26 5.26 -14.04 3.15
N ILE A 27 4.97 -12.88 3.77
CA ILE A 27 3.96 -12.83 4.85
C ILE A 27 2.57 -12.70 4.24
N PRO A 28 1.63 -13.63 4.55
CA PRO A 28 0.27 -13.57 4.04
C PRO A 28 -0.56 -12.48 4.73
N GLY A 29 -1.58 -11.99 4.04
CA GLY A 29 -2.53 -11.01 4.59
C GLY A 29 -1.96 -9.59 4.71
N PHE A 30 -2.47 -8.84 5.69
CA PHE A 30 -1.97 -7.50 6.00
C PHE A 30 -0.73 -7.61 6.87
N SER A 31 0.31 -6.85 6.51
CA SER A 31 1.56 -6.83 7.26
C SER A 31 2.12 -5.42 7.33
N LEU A 32 2.43 -4.95 8.53
CA LEU A 32 3.07 -3.65 8.74
C LEU A 32 4.53 -3.87 9.06
N ILE A 33 5.42 -3.43 8.19
CA ILE A 33 6.86 -3.63 8.31
C ILE A 33 7.54 -2.33 8.72
N LEU A 34 8.23 -2.34 9.85
CA LEU A 34 9.09 -1.27 10.34
C LEU A 34 10.56 -1.56 10.03
N PHE A 35 11.17 -0.70 9.22
CA PHE A 35 12.60 -0.66 8.99
C PHE A 35 13.23 0.34 9.95
N TYR A 36 14.15 -0.14 10.79
CA TYR A 36 14.77 0.65 11.84
C TYR A 36 16.29 0.46 11.89
N SER A 37 16.98 1.37 12.57
CA SER A 37 18.41 1.30 12.84
C SER A 37 18.67 1.47 14.34
N THR A 38 19.67 0.77 14.87
CA THR A 38 20.11 0.90 16.28
C THR A 38 20.76 2.25 16.58
N GLN A 39 21.27 2.95 15.56
CA GLN A 39 21.92 4.25 15.71
C GLN A 39 20.94 5.44 15.60
N CYS A 40 19.67 5.19 15.27
CA CYS A 40 18.68 6.24 15.10
C CYS A 40 17.88 6.48 16.39
N LYS A 41 17.98 7.70 16.94
CA LYS A 41 17.24 8.13 18.14
C LYS A 41 15.72 8.04 17.95
N TYR A 42 15.21 8.41 16.76
CA TYR A 42 13.78 8.33 16.44
C TYR A 42 13.27 6.89 16.35
N CYS A 43 14.14 5.94 15.96
CA CYS A 43 13.78 4.53 15.98
C CYS A 43 13.62 4.02 17.42
N GLN A 44 14.46 4.48 18.36
CA GLN A 44 14.38 4.04 19.76
C GLN A 44 13.04 4.38 20.42
N THR A 45 12.42 5.50 20.06
CA THR A 45 11.08 5.87 20.54
C THR A 45 9.96 5.10 19.85
N LEU A 46 10.11 4.76 18.57
CA LEU A 46 9.07 4.09 17.78
C LEU A 46 9.03 2.57 17.98
N ILE A 47 10.18 1.94 18.23
CA ILE A 47 10.29 0.49 18.48
C ILE A 47 9.34 0.00 19.59
N PRO A 48 9.29 0.59 20.81
CA PRO A 48 8.40 0.11 21.86
C PRO A 48 6.93 0.27 21.48
N ILE A 49 6.58 1.34 20.76
CA ILE A 49 5.21 1.57 20.26
C ILE A 49 4.80 0.44 19.31
N VAL A 50 5.62 0.14 18.30
CA VAL A 50 5.33 -0.93 17.33
C VAL A 50 5.31 -2.30 17.99
N LYS A 51 6.12 -2.54 19.04
CA LYS A 51 6.09 -3.79 19.82
C LYS A 51 4.80 -4.00 20.61
N GLN A 52 4.05 -2.95 20.92
CA GLN A 52 2.77 -3.02 21.65
C GLN A 52 1.55 -3.15 20.73
N LEU A 53 1.68 -2.85 19.44
CA LEU A 53 0.59 -2.97 18.47
C LEU A 53 0.13 -4.41 18.19
N PRO A 54 1.01 -5.44 18.13
CA PRO A 54 0.59 -6.83 17.97
C PRO A 54 -0.47 -7.22 19.00
N GLY A 55 -1.57 -7.79 18.52
CA GLY A 55 -2.71 -8.19 19.36
C GLY A 55 -3.79 -7.13 19.55
N THR A 56 -3.53 -5.86 19.19
CA THR A 56 -4.56 -4.80 19.20
C THR A 56 -5.32 -4.68 17.87
N ILE A 57 -4.74 -5.21 16.80
CA ILE A 57 -5.28 -5.21 15.43
C ILE A 57 -5.40 -6.65 14.96
N GLY A 58 -6.64 -7.12 14.82
CA GLY A 58 -6.92 -8.45 14.25
C GLY A 58 -6.58 -8.49 12.76
N GLY A 59 -5.97 -9.59 12.30
CA GLY A 59 -5.70 -9.81 10.89
C GLY A 59 -4.52 -9.04 10.29
N CYS A 60 -3.76 -8.29 11.10
CA CYS A 60 -2.51 -7.66 10.67
C CYS A 60 -1.31 -8.27 11.41
N GLN A 61 -0.30 -8.65 10.65
CA GLN A 61 1.00 -9.08 11.20
C GLN A 61 1.92 -7.87 11.30
N PHE A 62 2.76 -7.82 12.33
CA PHE A 62 3.74 -6.75 12.49
C PHE A 62 5.13 -7.31 12.29
N GLY A 63 5.93 -6.68 11.44
CA GLY A 63 7.30 -7.07 11.16
C GLY A 63 8.28 -5.95 11.49
N MET A 64 9.46 -6.31 11.96
CA MET A 64 10.54 -5.38 12.25
C MET A 64 11.85 -5.88 11.66
N ILE A 65 12.60 -4.99 11.00
CA ILE A 65 13.92 -5.30 10.44
C ILE A 65 14.93 -4.23 10.80
N ASN A 66 16.07 -4.67 11.35
CA ASN A 66 17.21 -3.81 11.62
C ASN A 66 18.07 -3.65 10.36
N VAL A 67 17.98 -2.51 9.69
CA VAL A 67 18.73 -2.25 8.45
C VAL A 67 20.24 -2.02 8.67
N SER A 68 20.67 -1.74 9.91
CA SER A 68 22.11 -1.62 10.22
C SER A 68 22.83 -2.95 10.07
N SER A 69 22.18 -4.05 10.49
CA SER A 69 22.68 -5.42 10.31
C SER A 69 22.28 -6.00 8.96
N ASN A 70 21.15 -5.55 8.39
CA ASN A 70 20.55 -6.07 7.17
C ASN A 70 20.71 -5.12 5.97
N LYS A 71 21.96 -4.77 5.64
CA LYS A 71 22.26 -3.80 4.56
C LYS A 71 21.86 -4.30 3.17
N LYS A 72 21.77 -5.63 2.97
CA LYS A 72 21.35 -6.24 1.69
C LYS A 72 19.92 -5.82 1.33
N CYS A 73 19.00 -5.81 2.30
CA CYS A 73 17.63 -5.32 2.11
C CYS A 73 17.59 -3.88 1.58
N VAL A 74 18.39 -2.98 2.17
CA VAL A 74 18.48 -1.57 1.73
C VAL A 74 19.01 -1.48 0.30
N LYS A 75 20.07 -2.24 -0.02
CA LYS A 75 20.62 -2.27 -1.39
C LYS A 75 19.58 -2.75 -2.40
N MET A 76 18.89 -3.84 -2.11
CA MET A 76 17.83 -4.38 -2.97
C MET A 76 16.70 -3.36 -3.19
N SER A 77 16.35 -2.59 -2.16
CA SER A 77 15.29 -1.59 -2.26
C SER A 77 15.62 -0.42 -3.20
N LYS A 78 16.90 -0.12 -3.47
CA LYS A 78 17.31 1.03 -4.29
C LYS A 78 16.79 0.96 -5.72
N ASP A 79 16.72 -0.25 -6.26
CA ASP A 79 16.28 -0.51 -7.64
C ASP A 79 14.75 -0.73 -7.72
N THR A 80 14.02 -0.39 -6.65
CA THR A 80 12.56 -0.52 -6.55
C THR A 80 11.88 0.84 -6.58
N ILE A 81 10.57 0.85 -6.85
CA ILE A 81 9.74 2.07 -6.85
C ILE A 81 9.62 2.74 -5.46
N ALA A 82 9.99 2.03 -4.39
CA ALA A 82 9.89 2.50 -3.01
C ALA A 82 11.21 2.24 -2.26
N PRO A 83 12.29 2.98 -2.60
CA PRO A 83 13.59 2.78 -1.98
C PRO A 83 13.58 3.19 -0.51
N ILE A 84 14.29 2.42 0.31
CA ILE A 84 14.46 2.70 1.75
C ILE A 84 15.58 3.74 1.89
N SER A 85 15.22 5.01 1.75
CA SER A 85 16.17 6.14 1.77
C SER A 85 16.42 6.72 3.17
N TYR A 86 15.53 6.44 4.13
CA TYR A 86 15.65 6.94 5.50
C TYR A 86 15.07 5.94 6.51
N VAL A 87 15.35 6.16 7.80
CA VAL A 87 14.76 5.42 8.92
C VAL A 87 14.36 6.39 10.05
N PRO A 88 13.28 6.13 10.80
CA PRO A 88 12.36 5.01 10.66
C PRO A 88 11.54 5.05 9.37
N TYR A 89 11.27 3.87 8.80
CA TYR A 89 10.51 3.71 7.57
C TYR A 89 9.46 2.63 7.77
N ILE A 90 8.18 2.99 7.64
CA ILE A 90 7.05 2.09 7.85
C ILE A 90 6.32 1.90 6.53
N VAL A 91 6.12 0.65 6.14
CA VAL A 91 5.33 0.30 4.96
C VAL A 91 4.31 -0.78 5.32
N LEU A 92 3.09 -0.55 4.87
CA LEU A 92 2.03 -1.53 4.88
C LEU A 92 2.10 -2.36 3.60
N TYR A 93 2.08 -3.67 3.80
CA TYR A 93 2.11 -4.71 2.80
C TYR A 93 0.79 -5.46 2.79
N ILE A 94 0.36 -5.86 1.60
CA ILE A 94 -0.82 -6.69 1.37
C ILE A 94 -0.39 -7.89 0.55
N GLN A 95 -0.59 -9.09 1.10
CA GLN A 95 -0.14 -10.35 0.49
C GLN A 95 1.34 -10.29 0.08
N GLY A 96 2.19 -9.74 0.95
CA GLY A 96 3.62 -9.65 0.70
C GLY A 96 4.07 -8.57 -0.29
N LYS A 97 3.16 -7.78 -0.87
CA LYS A 97 3.47 -6.68 -1.80
C LYS A 97 3.33 -5.31 -1.13
N PRO A 98 4.25 -4.36 -1.37
CA PRO A 98 4.16 -3.04 -0.76
C PRO A 98 2.94 -2.30 -1.30
N PHE A 99 2.08 -1.83 -0.39
CA PHE A 99 0.84 -1.15 -0.75
C PHE A 99 0.91 0.35 -0.46
N MET A 100 1.24 0.72 0.77
CA MET A 100 1.27 2.13 1.17
C MET A 100 2.30 2.39 2.26
N ARG A 101 3.00 3.50 2.13
CA ARG A 101 3.94 3.99 3.13
C ARG A 101 3.20 4.81 4.19
N TYR A 102 3.56 4.61 5.45
CA TYR A 102 3.05 5.43 6.55
C TYR A 102 4.00 6.61 6.81
N ASN A 103 3.46 7.83 6.69
CA ASN A 103 4.16 9.10 6.94
C ASN A 103 3.51 9.91 8.07
N GLY A 104 2.60 9.30 8.83
CA GLY A 104 1.89 9.97 9.92
C GLY A 104 2.72 10.09 11.20
N PRO A 105 2.13 10.64 12.28
CA PRO A 105 2.77 10.75 13.58
C PRO A 105 3.25 9.41 14.13
N HIS A 106 4.33 9.43 14.91
CA HIS A 106 4.87 8.25 15.61
C HIS A 106 4.07 7.91 16.87
N ASP A 107 2.74 7.84 16.75
CA ASP A 107 1.82 7.44 17.81
C ASP A 107 1.17 6.10 17.49
N GLY A 108 1.07 5.23 18.49
CA GLY A 108 0.49 3.90 18.34
C GLY A 108 -1.00 3.95 17.97
N ALA A 109 -1.74 4.91 18.50
CA ALA A 109 -3.16 5.09 18.18
C ALA A 109 -3.37 5.46 16.71
N GLU A 110 -2.56 6.39 16.18
CA GLU A 110 -2.61 6.80 14.77
C GLU A 110 -2.16 5.70 13.82
N ILE A 111 -1.08 4.97 14.14
CA ILE A 111 -0.65 3.83 13.35
C ILE A 111 -1.76 2.76 13.33
N ARG A 112 -2.42 2.51 14.46
CA ARG A 112 -3.53 1.58 14.55
C ARG A 112 -4.70 2.00 13.68
N ARG A 113 -5.12 3.26 13.80
CA ARG A 113 -6.20 3.84 13.01
C ARG A 113 -5.91 3.72 11.52
N PHE A 114 -4.68 4.06 11.10
CA PHE A 114 -4.23 3.93 9.73
C PHE A 114 -4.38 2.50 9.19
N VAL A 115 -3.90 1.50 9.92
CA VAL A 115 -4.00 0.09 9.48
C VAL A 115 -5.47 -0.34 9.35
N ILE A 116 -6.32 0.02 10.30
CA ILE A 116 -7.76 -0.30 10.28
C ILE A 116 -8.45 0.37 9.09
N GLU A 117 -8.21 1.66 8.87
CA GLU A 117 -8.80 2.40 7.75
C GLU A 117 -8.39 1.81 6.40
N VAL A 118 -7.12 1.40 6.25
CA VAL A 118 -6.65 0.78 5.01
C VAL A 118 -7.21 -0.62 4.83
N ALA A 119 -7.26 -1.43 5.87
CA ALA A 119 -7.87 -2.76 5.82
C ALA A 119 -9.34 -2.67 5.37
N ASN A 120 -10.10 -1.74 5.95
CA ASN A 120 -11.49 -1.49 5.57
C ASN A 120 -11.59 -1.01 4.11
N LYS A 121 -10.77 -0.03 3.69
CA LYS A 121 -10.78 0.47 2.31
C LYS A 121 -10.46 -0.61 1.28
N VAL A 122 -9.55 -1.53 1.59
CA VAL A 122 -9.18 -2.63 0.69
C VAL A 122 -10.31 -3.64 0.58
N GLN A 123 -10.96 -3.99 1.71
CA GLN A 123 -12.14 -4.84 1.72
C GLN A 123 -13.30 -4.22 0.93
N SER A 124 -13.54 -2.91 1.09
CA SER A 124 -14.57 -2.19 0.33
C SER A 124 -14.20 -2.01 -1.15
N LYS A 125 -12.92 -1.82 -1.50
CA LYS A 125 -12.49 -1.73 -2.91
C LYS A 125 -12.61 -3.05 -3.68
N GLN A 126 -12.55 -4.20 -3.00
CA GLN A 126 -12.90 -5.48 -3.62
C GLN A 126 -14.38 -5.58 -4.02
N GLN A 127 -15.25 -4.69 -3.51
CA GLN A 127 -16.66 -4.60 -3.92
C GLN A 127 -16.91 -3.66 -5.11
N PHE A 128 -15.91 -2.90 -5.58
CA PHE A 128 -15.99 -2.14 -6.83
C PHE A 128 -15.26 -2.88 -7.95
N ALA A 129 -15.74 -4.09 -8.27
CA ALA A 129 -15.63 -4.56 -9.66
C ALA A 129 -16.43 -3.57 -10.53
N PRO A 130 -16.06 -3.31 -11.80
CA PRO A 130 -16.72 -2.31 -12.61
C PRO A 130 -18.21 -2.68 -12.70
N GLU A 131 -19.07 -1.91 -12.05
CA GLU A 131 -20.50 -2.03 -12.28
C GLU A 131 -20.73 -1.79 -13.77
N ASN A 132 -21.51 -2.67 -14.40
CA ASN A 132 -21.94 -2.60 -15.80
C ASN A 132 -22.22 -1.16 -16.24
N VAL A 133 -21.21 -0.51 -16.82
CA VAL A 133 -21.31 0.79 -17.44
C VAL A 133 -22.10 0.59 -18.71
N LYS A 134 -23.26 1.23 -18.81
CA LYS A 134 -24.06 1.18 -20.03
C LYS A 134 -23.54 2.27 -20.94
N ASP A 135 -23.21 1.88 -22.17
CA ASP A 135 -22.99 2.82 -23.26
C ASP A 135 -24.36 3.34 -23.71
N ASP A 136 -24.67 4.61 -23.40
CA ASP A 136 -25.93 5.22 -23.81
C ASP A 136 -25.77 5.92 -25.17
N ASN A 137 -25.97 5.14 -26.23
CA ASN A 137 -25.93 5.61 -27.62
C ASN A 137 -27.19 6.39 -28.06
N LYS A 138 -28.05 6.81 -27.13
CA LYS A 138 -29.34 7.43 -27.48
C LYS A 138 -29.23 8.95 -27.63
N GLY A 139 -29.08 9.40 -28.89
CA GLY A 139 -29.37 10.78 -29.29
C GLY A 139 -28.16 11.71 -29.41
N ILE A 140 -26.95 11.17 -29.46
CA ILE A 140 -25.73 11.97 -29.68
C ILE A 140 -25.55 12.18 -31.19
N PRO A 141 -25.44 13.44 -31.67
CA PRO A 141 -25.16 13.73 -33.08
C PRO A 141 -23.78 13.20 -33.53
N GLU A 142 -23.66 12.75 -34.78
CA GLU A 142 -22.43 12.14 -35.35
C GLU A 142 -21.18 13.02 -35.31
N TYR A 143 -21.30 14.32 -35.07
CA TYR A 143 -20.17 15.25 -35.00
C TYR A 143 -19.47 15.30 -33.63
N CYS A 144 -19.99 14.58 -32.62
CA CYS A 144 -19.40 14.53 -31.28
C CYS A 144 -18.14 13.64 -31.23
N THR A 145 -17.17 14.01 -30.40
CA THR A 145 -15.84 13.37 -30.36
C THR A 145 -15.74 12.08 -29.56
N GLY A 146 -16.82 11.66 -28.89
CA GLY A 146 -16.88 10.40 -28.15
C GLY A 146 -18.23 10.19 -27.47
N HIS A 147 -18.46 8.97 -26.99
CA HIS A 147 -19.70 8.58 -26.30
C HIS A 147 -19.43 8.54 -24.79
N PRO A 148 -20.12 9.35 -23.97
CA PRO A 148 -19.88 9.36 -22.54
C PRO A 148 -20.43 8.07 -21.91
N LEU A 149 -19.61 7.50 -21.03
CA LEU A 149 -19.95 6.36 -20.22
C LEU A 149 -20.80 6.83 -19.03
N CYS A 150 -22.03 6.34 -18.92
CA CYS A 150 -22.94 6.71 -17.83
C CYS A 150 -22.99 5.61 -16.76
N GLY A 151 -22.94 6.06 -15.50
CA GLY A 151 -23.18 5.18 -14.35
C GLY A 151 -24.64 4.69 -14.32
N LYS A 152 -24.89 3.62 -13.56
CA LYS A 152 -26.19 2.90 -13.51
C LYS A 152 -27.43 3.74 -13.17
N ASP A 153 -27.23 4.87 -12.47
CA ASP A 153 -28.30 5.80 -12.09
C ASP A 153 -28.46 6.98 -13.07
N ASP A 154 -27.72 7.01 -14.19
CA ASP A 154 -27.66 8.06 -15.23
C ASP A 154 -27.38 9.50 -14.70
N LYS A 155 -27.04 9.63 -13.41
CA LYS A 155 -26.77 10.92 -12.76
C LYS A 155 -25.37 11.46 -13.02
N VAL A 156 -24.44 10.58 -13.39
CA VAL A 156 -23.03 10.91 -13.61
C VAL A 156 -22.57 10.20 -14.86
N CYS A 157 -22.20 10.98 -15.86
CA CYS A 157 -21.61 10.50 -17.11
C CYS A 157 -20.20 11.08 -17.24
N TYR A 158 -19.26 10.27 -17.69
CA TYR A 158 -17.86 10.64 -17.85
C TYR A 158 -17.37 10.19 -19.22
N LEU A 159 -16.51 11.01 -19.83
CA LEU A 159 -15.84 10.70 -21.08
C LEU A 159 -14.41 10.28 -20.76
N GLU A 160 -13.90 9.24 -21.40
CA GLU A 160 -12.50 8.86 -21.21
C GLU A 160 -11.58 9.94 -21.76
N PHE A 161 -10.37 10.05 -21.18
CA PHE A 161 -9.44 11.14 -21.49
C PHE A 161 -9.08 11.17 -22.98
N ASP A 162 -8.90 9.99 -23.58
CA ASP A 162 -8.56 9.86 -24.99
C ASP A 162 -9.73 10.25 -25.91
N ASP A 163 -10.98 10.03 -25.50
CA ASP A 163 -12.17 10.46 -26.27
C ASP A 163 -12.44 11.98 -26.09
N ALA A 164 -12.07 12.53 -24.94
CA ALA A 164 -12.25 13.95 -24.63
C ALA A 164 -11.21 14.85 -25.32
N TYR A 165 -9.97 14.36 -25.44
CA TYR A 165 -8.83 15.17 -25.86
C TYR A 165 -8.02 14.55 -27.01
N GLY A 166 -8.37 13.34 -27.46
CA GLY A 166 -7.74 12.67 -28.60
C GLY A 166 -8.27 13.23 -29.92
N LYS A 167 -7.57 14.23 -30.44
CA LYS A 167 -7.55 14.58 -31.87
C LYS A 167 -6.12 14.83 -32.30
#